data_AF-A0A7V4SSK5-F1
#
_entry.id   AF-A0A7V4SSK5-F1
#
_cell.length_a   1.000
_cell.length_b   1.000
_cell.length_c   1.000
_cell.angle_alpha   90.00
_cell.angle_beta   90.00
_cell.angle_gamma   90.00
#
_symmetry.space_group_name_H-M   'P 1'
#
loop_
_entity.id
_entity.type
_entity.pdbx_description
1 polymer ?
#
loop_
_entity_poly.entity_id
_entity_poly.type
_entity_poly.pdbx_seq_one_letter_code
_entity_poly.pdbx_strand_id
1 'polypeptide(L)'
;MLDVRRSLLDYDPETLRAIAASRGLPLKDNKAELISMLVEESTLPLSLQLLWSDLGPREREALATLAAHGGELAAVYFEAEYGTVRHYGPARLLRERLWENPVNTSERLFFLGLAFRGFSEDGSAATWYIPSDVLPLLPLPDATRHVSLPQPISGEVEVSREANDLLLRATFRALLAARERQHPLAGALQRILAPEPDAPDEERLRTIAALAISLGEAMGFLRD
;
A
#
# COMPACT_ATOMS: atom_id res chain seq x y z
N MET A 1 15.22 -3.86 -12.80
CA MET A 1 14.05 -3.78 -11.86
C MET A 1 12.74 -3.37 -12.56
N LEU A 2 11.63 -4.03 -12.24
CA LEU A 2 10.31 -3.83 -12.87
C LEU A 2 9.47 -2.77 -12.13
N ASP A 3 8.68 -2.00 -12.87
CA ASP A 3 7.67 -1.08 -12.31
C ASP A 3 6.36 -1.84 -12.01
N VAL A 4 5.42 -1.20 -11.29
CA VAL A 4 4.12 -1.83 -10.96
C VAL A 4 3.41 -2.29 -12.23
N ARG A 5 3.40 -1.46 -13.27
CA ARG A 5 2.66 -1.75 -14.51
C ARG A 5 3.15 -3.04 -15.16
N ARG A 6 4.47 -3.20 -15.34
CA ARG A 6 5.06 -4.40 -15.94
C ARG A 6 4.82 -5.62 -15.07
N SER A 7 4.97 -5.46 -13.76
CA SER A 7 4.69 -6.53 -12.79
C SER A 7 3.26 -7.05 -12.92
N LEU A 8 2.28 -6.16 -13.09
CA LEU A 8 0.87 -6.54 -13.21
C LEU A 8 0.46 -7.12 -14.57
N LEU A 9 1.22 -6.88 -15.64
CA LEU A 9 0.88 -7.36 -16.99
C LEU A 9 0.91 -8.88 -17.09
N ASP A 10 1.81 -9.52 -16.36
CA ASP A 10 2.06 -10.96 -16.42
C ASP A 10 0.99 -11.78 -15.68
N TYR A 11 0.19 -11.15 -14.82
CA TYR A 11 -0.85 -11.84 -14.06
C TYR A 11 -2.18 -11.95 -14.83
N ASP A 12 -2.93 -13.02 -14.54
CA ASP A 12 -4.28 -13.20 -15.07
C ASP A 12 -5.29 -12.19 -14.48
N PRO A 13 -6.42 -11.92 -15.17
CA PRO A 13 -7.43 -10.99 -14.69
C PRO A 13 -7.98 -11.34 -13.30
N GLU A 14 -8.09 -12.63 -12.96
CA GLU A 14 -8.60 -13.10 -11.67
C GLU A 14 -7.68 -12.70 -10.51
N THR A 15 -6.37 -12.81 -10.72
CA THR A 15 -5.32 -12.38 -9.79
C THR A 15 -5.33 -10.87 -9.64
N LEU A 16 -5.48 -10.12 -10.74
CA LEU A 16 -5.62 -8.67 -10.68
C LEU A 16 -6.88 -8.23 -9.92
N ARG A 17 -7.99 -8.96 -10.08
CA ARG A 17 -9.22 -8.73 -9.30
C ARG A 17 -9.00 -9.06 -7.83
N ALA A 18 -8.26 -10.11 -7.49
CA ALA A 18 -7.90 -10.43 -6.11
C ALA A 18 -7.05 -9.31 -5.48
N ILE A 19 -6.06 -8.79 -6.22
CA ILE A 19 -5.24 -7.65 -5.76
C ILE A 19 -6.11 -6.41 -5.55
N ALA A 20 -6.98 -6.08 -6.52
CA ALA A 20 -7.91 -4.96 -6.40
C ALA A 20 -8.86 -5.12 -5.21
N ALA A 21 -9.43 -6.31 -5.01
CA ALA A 21 -10.31 -6.63 -3.91
C ALA A 21 -9.63 -6.47 -2.54
N SER A 22 -8.38 -6.94 -2.41
CA SER A 22 -7.62 -6.80 -1.16
C SER A 22 -7.38 -5.34 -0.77
N ARG A 23 -7.34 -4.45 -1.77
CA ARG A 23 -7.18 -3.00 -1.61
C ARG A 23 -8.50 -2.23 -1.54
N GLY A 24 -9.64 -2.93 -1.53
CA GLY A 24 -10.96 -2.31 -1.51
C GLY A 24 -11.30 -1.51 -2.77
N LEU A 25 -10.67 -1.85 -3.90
CA LEU A 25 -10.88 -1.18 -5.18
C LEU A 25 -12.06 -1.79 -5.95
N PRO A 26 -12.77 -1.00 -6.77
CA PRO A 26 -13.85 -1.52 -7.58
C PRO A 26 -13.34 -2.56 -8.59
N LEU A 27 -14.01 -3.71 -8.64
CA LEU A 27 -13.72 -4.75 -9.60
C LEU A 27 -14.19 -4.32 -10.99
N LYS A 28 -13.32 -4.51 -11.99
CA LYS A 28 -13.60 -4.22 -13.39
C LYS A 28 -13.48 -5.49 -14.23
N ASP A 29 -14.22 -5.53 -15.34
CA ASP A 29 -14.18 -6.66 -16.27
C ASP A 29 -12.99 -6.59 -17.22
N ASN A 30 -12.56 -5.38 -17.58
CA ASN A 30 -11.46 -5.13 -18.50
C ASN A 30 -10.09 -5.16 -17.77
N LYS A 31 -9.19 -6.07 -18.20
CA LYS A 31 -7.82 -6.20 -17.67
C LYS A 31 -7.03 -4.89 -17.77
N ALA A 32 -7.11 -4.17 -18.89
CA ALA A 32 -6.34 -2.94 -19.08
C ALA A 32 -6.76 -1.83 -18.12
N GLU A 33 -8.05 -1.77 -17.79
CA GLU A 33 -8.58 -0.81 -16.82
C GLU A 33 -8.25 -1.20 -15.38
N LEU A 34 -8.28 -2.51 -15.05
CA LEU A 34 -7.80 -3.01 -13.76
C LEU A 34 -6.34 -2.63 -13.52
N ILE A 35 -5.47 -2.88 -14.50
CA ILE A 35 -4.04 -2.54 -14.40
C ILE A 35 -3.87 -1.03 -14.22
N SER A 36 -4.54 -0.21 -15.02
CA SER A 36 -4.40 1.25 -14.93
C SER A 36 -4.82 1.78 -13.56
N MET A 37 -5.93 1.27 -13.01
CA MET A 37 -6.38 1.62 -11.66
C MET A 37 -5.40 1.15 -10.58
N LEU A 38 -4.89 -0.08 -10.68
CA LEU A 38 -3.92 -0.61 -9.72
C LEU A 38 -2.61 0.16 -9.73
N VAL A 39 -2.13 0.56 -10.92
CA VAL A 39 -0.92 1.40 -11.06
C VAL A 39 -1.13 2.77 -10.44
N GLU A 40 -2.27 3.42 -10.73
CA GLU A 40 -2.63 4.70 -10.11
C GLU A 40 -2.62 4.55 -8.59
N GLU A 41 -3.33 3.56 -8.06
CA GLU A 41 -3.42 3.35 -6.61
C GLU A 41 -2.08 2.96 -5.97
N SER A 42 -1.24 2.14 -6.62
CA SER A 42 0.07 1.75 -6.09
C SER A 42 1.08 2.89 -6.04
N THR A 43 0.89 3.95 -6.84
CA THR A 43 1.79 5.11 -6.89
C THR A 43 1.29 6.28 -6.05
N LEU A 44 0.11 6.17 -5.42
CA LEU A 44 -0.43 7.17 -4.50
C LEU A 44 0.22 7.02 -3.11
N PRO A 45 0.96 8.05 -2.61
CA PRO A 45 1.62 7.97 -1.31
C PRO A 45 0.66 7.69 -0.15
N LEU A 46 -0.53 8.28 -0.18
CA LEU A 46 -1.54 8.07 0.86
C LEU A 46 -2.04 6.62 0.88
N SER A 47 -2.22 6.00 -0.30
CA SER A 47 -2.63 4.60 -0.40
C SER A 47 -1.59 3.69 0.26
N LEU A 48 -0.31 3.93 -0.04
CA LEU A 48 0.80 3.18 0.54
C LEU A 48 0.95 3.42 2.05
N GLN A 49 0.74 4.64 2.53
CA GLN A 49 0.75 4.94 3.98
C GLN A 49 -0.37 4.20 4.73
N LEU A 50 -1.58 4.16 4.16
CA LEU A 50 -2.69 3.43 4.74
C LEU A 50 -2.40 1.92 4.77
N LEU A 51 -1.91 1.35 3.66
CA LEU A 51 -1.47 -0.03 3.61
C LEU A 51 -0.40 -0.31 4.66
N TRP A 52 0.64 0.52 4.73
CA TRP A 52 1.72 0.38 5.71
C TRP A 52 1.22 0.39 7.16
N SER A 53 0.24 1.23 7.46
CA SER A 53 -0.37 1.30 8.80
C SER A 53 -1.12 0.02 9.18
N ASP A 54 -1.70 -0.69 8.20
CA ASP A 54 -2.37 -1.98 8.37
C ASP A 54 -1.40 -3.17 8.40
N LEU A 55 -0.17 -3.00 7.91
CA LEU A 55 0.83 -4.06 7.92
C LEU A 55 1.24 -4.44 9.35
N GLY A 56 1.26 -5.75 9.60
CA GLY A 56 1.81 -6.31 10.82
C GLY A 56 3.34 -6.22 10.88
N PRO A 57 3.96 -6.47 12.05
CA PRO A 57 5.42 -6.39 12.20
C PRO A 57 6.19 -7.26 11.21
N ARG A 58 5.73 -8.50 10.99
CA ARG A 58 6.37 -9.47 10.10
C ARG A 58 6.30 -9.06 8.62
N GLU A 59 5.24 -8.36 8.22
CA GLU A 59 5.08 -7.85 6.84
C GLU A 59 6.02 -6.67 6.59
N ARG A 60 6.14 -5.77 7.57
CA ARG A 60 7.09 -4.65 7.51
C ARG A 60 8.53 -5.15 7.49
N GLU A 61 8.84 -6.18 8.28
CA GLU A 61 10.16 -6.83 8.29
C GLU A 61 10.50 -7.48 6.93
N ALA A 62 9.54 -8.14 6.30
CA ALA A 62 9.72 -8.71 4.97
C ALA A 62 9.99 -7.63 3.91
N LEU A 63 9.25 -6.52 3.93
CA LEU A 63 9.51 -5.39 3.03
C LEU A 63 10.86 -4.72 3.32
N ALA A 64 11.25 -4.58 4.60
CA ALA A 64 12.56 -4.07 4.99
C ALA A 64 13.69 -4.99 4.53
N THR A 65 13.49 -6.32 4.57
CA THR A 65 14.46 -7.29 4.07
C THR A 65 14.66 -7.15 2.57
N LEU A 66 13.58 -7.03 1.78
CA LEU A 66 13.69 -6.78 0.35
C LEU A 66 14.40 -5.46 0.07
N ALA A 67 14.03 -4.39 0.78
CA ALA A 67 14.64 -3.07 0.61
C ALA A 67 16.14 -3.05 0.95
N ALA A 68 16.56 -3.77 2.00
CA ALA A 68 17.96 -3.91 2.38
C ALA A 68 18.82 -4.62 1.32
N HIS A 69 18.19 -5.44 0.47
CA HIS A 69 18.83 -6.11 -0.67
C HIS A 69 18.63 -5.35 -1.99
N GLY A 70 18.36 -4.04 -1.93
CA GLY A 70 18.18 -3.21 -3.13
C GLY A 70 16.80 -3.32 -3.76
N GLY A 71 15.82 -3.89 -3.06
CA GLY A 71 14.45 -4.08 -3.53
C GLY A 71 14.15 -5.46 -4.11
N GLU A 72 15.12 -6.37 -4.16
CA GLU A 72 14.92 -7.75 -4.63
C GLU A 72 15.72 -8.78 -3.82
N LEU A 73 15.22 -10.01 -3.75
CA LEU A 73 15.90 -11.14 -3.10
C LEU A 73 15.55 -12.45 -3.81
N ALA A 74 16.50 -13.39 -3.89
CA ALA A 74 16.22 -14.70 -4.46
C ALA A 74 15.09 -15.41 -3.70
N ALA A 75 14.16 -16.00 -4.44
CA ALA A 75 12.92 -16.50 -3.88
C ALA A 75 13.13 -17.61 -2.85
N VAL A 76 14.17 -18.43 -3.02
CA VAL A 76 14.53 -19.48 -2.05
C VAL A 76 14.82 -18.89 -0.66
N TYR A 77 15.48 -17.74 -0.57
CA TYR A 77 15.78 -17.10 0.72
C TYR A 77 14.55 -16.39 1.29
N PHE A 78 13.81 -15.67 0.45
CA PHE A 78 12.63 -14.94 0.90
C PHE A 78 11.51 -15.89 1.38
N GLU A 79 11.24 -16.96 0.62
CA GLU A 79 10.17 -17.90 0.94
C GLU A 79 10.52 -18.83 2.11
N ALA A 80 11.81 -19.08 2.37
CA ALA A 80 12.22 -19.82 3.56
C ALA A 80 11.82 -19.09 4.86
N GLU A 81 11.88 -17.75 4.87
CA GLU A 81 11.58 -16.94 6.06
C GLU A 81 10.10 -16.49 6.13
N TYR A 82 9.53 -16.13 4.98
CA TYR A 82 8.22 -15.48 4.89
C TYR A 82 7.12 -16.34 4.25
N GLY A 83 7.49 -17.54 3.79
CA GLY A 83 6.60 -18.54 3.20
C GLY A 83 6.44 -18.40 1.69
N THR A 84 6.00 -19.49 1.03
CA THR A 84 5.69 -19.54 -0.41
C THR A 84 4.21 -19.26 -0.67
N VAL A 85 3.89 -18.51 -1.73
CA VAL A 85 2.49 -18.34 -2.17
C VAL A 85 1.89 -19.68 -2.52
N ARG A 86 0.70 -20.00 -1.98
CA ARG A 86 0.10 -21.32 -2.21
C ARG A 86 -0.28 -21.45 -3.69
N HIS A 87 -0.20 -22.67 -4.22
CA HIS A 87 -0.68 -22.92 -5.57
C HIS A 87 -2.22 -22.90 -5.60
N TYR A 88 -2.79 -22.11 -6.51
CA TYR A 88 -4.22 -22.04 -6.76
C TYR A 88 -4.51 -21.88 -8.24
N GLY A 89 -5.69 -22.33 -8.66
CA GLY A 89 -6.23 -22.03 -9.99
C GLY A 89 -7.07 -20.74 -9.97
N PRO A 90 -7.20 -20.03 -11.11
CA PRO A 90 -7.94 -18.76 -11.19
C PRO A 90 -9.38 -18.85 -10.67
N ALA A 91 -10.09 -19.95 -11.01
CA ALA A 91 -11.46 -20.18 -10.54
C ALA A 91 -11.55 -20.39 -9.02
N ARG A 92 -10.53 -21.05 -8.44
CA ARG A 92 -10.47 -21.29 -6.99
C ARG A 92 -10.19 -19.99 -6.23
N LEU A 93 -9.28 -19.17 -6.76
CA LEU A 93 -8.90 -17.88 -6.17
C LEU A 93 -10.13 -17.01 -5.89
N LEU A 94 -10.99 -16.82 -6.89
CA LEU A 94 -12.19 -15.99 -6.76
C LEU A 94 -13.27 -16.63 -5.87
N ARG A 95 -13.53 -17.92 -6.06
CA ARG A 95 -14.59 -18.63 -5.33
C ARG A 95 -14.32 -18.67 -3.83
N GLU A 96 -13.07 -18.92 -3.45
CA GLU A 96 -12.66 -19.04 -2.04
C GLU A 96 -12.11 -17.72 -1.47
N ARG A 97 -12.06 -16.64 -2.27
CA ARG A 97 -11.55 -15.32 -1.89
C ARG A 97 -10.23 -15.41 -1.14
N LEU A 98 -9.26 -16.13 -1.73
CA LEU A 98 -8.02 -16.51 -1.03
C LEU A 98 -7.22 -15.31 -0.47
N TRP A 99 -7.39 -14.13 -1.06
CA TRP A 99 -6.81 -12.88 -0.58
C TRP A 99 -7.30 -12.44 0.80
N GLU A 100 -8.44 -12.94 1.28
CA GLU A 100 -8.96 -12.63 2.62
C GLU A 100 -8.29 -13.44 3.73
N ASN A 101 -7.76 -14.60 3.38
CA ASN A 101 -7.11 -15.52 4.31
C ASN A 101 -5.76 -15.94 3.74
N PRO A 102 -4.78 -15.01 3.62
CA PRO A 102 -3.44 -15.35 3.19
C PRO A 102 -2.77 -16.28 4.21
N VAL A 103 -2.07 -17.31 3.74
CA VAL A 103 -1.48 -18.33 4.61
C VAL A 103 -0.12 -17.92 5.20
N ASN A 104 0.51 -16.90 4.62
CA ASN A 104 1.80 -16.38 5.06
C ASN A 104 2.05 -14.94 4.62
N THR A 105 3.17 -14.37 5.07
CA THR A 105 3.55 -12.99 4.84
C THR A 105 3.75 -12.68 3.36
N SER A 106 4.45 -13.55 2.63
CA SER A 106 4.68 -13.37 1.18
C SER A 106 3.37 -13.30 0.40
N GLU A 107 2.42 -14.18 0.72
CA GLU A 107 1.11 -14.21 0.08
C GLU A 107 0.26 -12.97 0.42
N ARG A 108 0.35 -12.48 1.66
CA ARG A 108 -0.30 -11.22 2.05
C ARG A 108 0.27 -10.04 1.28
N LEU A 109 1.60 -9.89 1.23
CA LEU A 109 2.26 -8.81 0.49
C LEU A 109 1.97 -8.87 -1.02
N PHE A 110 1.87 -10.07 -1.57
CA PHE A 110 1.47 -10.31 -2.94
C PHE A 110 0.05 -9.84 -3.23
N PHE A 111 -0.93 -10.25 -2.42
CA PHE A 111 -2.31 -9.82 -2.64
C PHE A 111 -2.49 -8.32 -2.42
N LEU A 112 -1.76 -7.69 -1.50
CA LEU A 112 -1.74 -6.23 -1.35
C LEU A 112 -1.06 -5.50 -2.54
N GLY A 113 -0.40 -6.23 -3.44
CA GLY A 113 0.32 -5.66 -4.59
C GLY A 113 1.57 -4.88 -4.22
N LEU A 114 2.19 -5.21 -3.07
CA LEU A 114 3.39 -4.54 -2.56
C LEU A 114 4.69 -5.27 -2.94
N ALA A 115 4.63 -6.59 -3.09
CA ALA A 115 5.76 -7.41 -3.50
C ALA A 115 5.30 -8.44 -4.54
N PHE A 116 6.13 -8.68 -5.55
CA PHE A 116 5.83 -9.60 -6.64
C PHE A 116 6.92 -10.63 -6.81
N ARG A 117 6.56 -11.75 -7.43
CA ARG A 117 7.50 -12.78 -7.84
C ARG A 117 7.83 -12.60 -9.31
N GLY A 118 9.12 -12.68 -9.65
CA GLY A 118 9.62 -12.60 -11.02
C GLY A 118 10.89 -13.41 -11.17
N PHE A 119 11.72 -13.01 -12.13
CA PHE A 119 13.03 -13.59 -12.38
C PHE A 119 14.09 -12.50 -12.33
N SER A 120 15.30 -12.87 -11.94
CA SER A 120 16.49 -12.00 -12.00
C SER A 120 16.76 -11.52 -13.42
N GLU A 121 17.55 -10.45 -13.58
CA GLU A 121 17.84 -9.85 -14.89
C GLU A 121 18.54 -10.81 -15.87
N ASP A 122 19.28 -11.80 -15.36
CA ASP A 122 19.90 -12.88 -16.11
C ASP A 122 18.96 -14.09 -16.34
N GLY A 123 17.73 -14.03 -15.81
CA GLY A 123 16.69 -15.04 -15.95
C GLY A 123 16.97 -16.37 -15.25
N SER A 124 18.04 -16.43 -14.45
CA SER A 124 18.58 -17.68 -13.91
C SER A 124 17.86 -18.15 -12.64
N ALA A 125 17.28 -17.22 -11.87
CA ALA A 125 16.63 -17.53 -10.61
C ALA A 125 15.32 -16.76 -10.43
N ALA A 126 14.35 -17.40 -9.77
CA ALA A 126 13.14 -16.73 -9.32
C ALA A 126 13.50 -15.76 -8.17
N THR A 127 12.93 -14.57 -8.19
CA THR A 127 13.16 -13.52 -7.19
C THR A 127 11.83 -12.96 -6.68
N TRP A 128 11.84 -12.50 -5.44
CA TRP A 128 10.83 -11.60 -4.91
C TRP A 128 11.36 -10.18 -4.98
N TYR A 129 10.52 -9.24 -5.40
CA TYR A 129 10.92 -7.85 -5.53
C TYR A 129 9.79 -6.88 -5.19
N ILE A 130 10.17 -5.68 -4.78
CA ILE A 130 9.28 -4.52 -4.64
C ILE A 130 9.39 -3.71 -5.94
N PRO A 131 8.27 -3.32 -6.57
CA PRO A 131 8.31 -2.48 -7.76
C PRO A 131 9.12 -1.19 -7.52
N SER A 132 9.91 -0.79 -8.52
CA SER A 132 10.85 0.33 -8.40
C SER A 132 10.21 1.68 -8.11
N ASP A 133 8.95 1.87 -8.53
CA ASP A 133 8.11 3.03 -8.30
C ASP A 133 7.43 3.02 -6.91
N VAL A 134 7.29 1.86 -6.28
CA VAL A 134 6.69 1.70 -4.94
C VAL A 134 7.75 1.80 -3.85
N LEU A 135 8.93 1.20 -4.07
CA LEU A 135 10.03 1.18 -3.10
C LEU A 135 10.36 2.56 -2.48
N PRO A 136 10.53 3.66 -3.24
CA PRO A 136 10.87 4.96 -2.67
C PRO A 136 9.71 5.63 -1.89
N LEU A 137 8.48 5.12 -2.03
CA LEU A 137 7.29 5.66 -1.38
C LEU A 137 6.96 4.95 -0.06
N LEU A 138 7.59 3.79 0.21
CA LEU A 138 7.38 3.05 1.45
C LEU A 138 8.13 3.72 2.61
N PRO A 139 7.50 3.85 3.80
CA PRO A 139 8.15 4.41 4.99
C PRO A 139 9.03 3.36 5.68
N LEU A 140 9.95 2.78 4.91
CA LEU A 140 10.93 1.83 5.40
C LEU A 140 11.99 2.59 6.22
N PRO A 141 12.44 2.04 7.36
CA PRO A 141 13.63 2.57 8.01
C PRO A 141 14.77 2.51 7.00
N ASP A 142 15.51 3.61 6.84
CA ASP A 142 16.65 3.71 5.91
C ASP A 142 17.57 2.50 6.10
N ALA A 143 17.43 1.48 5.26
CA ALA A 143 18.32 0.36 5.20
C ALA A 143 19.60 0.87 4.53
N THR A 144 20.46 1.51 5.33
CA THR A 144 21.76 2.05 4.90
C THR A 144 21.66 2.88 3.63
N ARG A 145 21.10 4.08 3.75
CA ARG A 145 21.59 5.18 2.94
C ARG A 145 23.08 5.28 3.25
N HIS A 146 23.95 4.94 2.30
CA HIS A 146 25.32 5.44 2.36
C HIS A 146 25.19 6.94 2.57
N VAL A 147 25.62 7.41 3.75
CA VAL A 147 25.64 8.83 4.09
C VAL A 147 26.63 9.48 3.13
N SER A 148 26.15 9.93 1.97
CA SER A 148 26.78 11.05 1.30
C SER A 148 26.51 12.26 2.19
N LEU A 149 27.59 12.86 2.69
CA LEU A 149 27.54 14.09 3.48
C LEU A 149 26.60 15.10 2.80
N PRO A 150 25.71 15.77 3.55
CA PRO A 150 24.78 16.71 2.96
C PRO A 150 25.54 17.84 2.28
N GLN A 151 25.38 17.96 0.96
CA GLN A 151 25.68 19.23 0.30
C GLN A 151 24.51 20.18 0.54
N PRO A 152 24.76 21.45 0.86
CA PRO A 152 23.70 22.43 1.02
C PRO A 152 22.94 22.59 -0.30
N ILE A 153 21.63 22.37 -0.25
CA ILE A 153 20.72 22.60 -1.37
C ILE A 153 20.62 24.12 -1.54
N SER A 154 21.25 24.65 -2.59
CA SER A 154 21.08 26.05 -3.00
C SER A 154 20.20 26.07 -4.24
N GLY A 155 18.89 26.25 -4.03
CA GLY A 155 17.91 26.42 -5.09
C GLY A 155 16.50 26.42 -4.51
N GLU A 156 15.76 27.51 -4.70
CA GLU A 156 14.32 27.58 -4.46
C GLU A 156 13.64 26.51 -5.33
N VAL A 157 13.01 25.53 -4.68
CA VAL A 157 12.19 24.53 -5.37
C VAL A 157 10.76 25.05 -5.39
N GLU A 158 10.39 25.68 -6.51
CA GLU A 158 9.01 26.00 -6.82
C GLU A 158 8.27 24.70 -7.19
N VAL A 159 7.35 24.23 -6.33
CA VAL A 159 6.45 23.11 -6.63
C VAL A 159 5.04 23.65 -6.78
N SER A 160 4.59 23.76 -8.03
CA SER A 160 3.18 24.01 -8.36
C SER A 160 2.55 22.70 -8.84
N ARG A 161 1.62 22.12 -8.08
CA ARG A 161 0.68 21.10 -8.59
C ARG A 161 -0.68 21.17 -7.90
N GLU A 162 -1.72 21.12 -8.74
CA GLU A 162 -3.14 21.30 -8.43
C GLU A 162 -3.67 20.28 -7.40
N ALA A 163 -4.16 20.79 -6.26
CA ALA A 163 -4.45 20.03 -5.05
C ALA A 163 -5.90 19.50 -4.91
N ASN A 164 -6.69 19.36 -5.98
CA ASN A 164 -8.15 19.35 -5.82
C ASN A 164 -8.91 18.01 -5.92
N ASP A 165 -8.25 16.85 -5.95
CA ASP A 165 -8.97 15.55 -6.08
C ASP A 165 -8.58 14.48 -5.04
N LEU A 166 -7.35 14.52 -4.52
CA LEU A 166 -6.83 13.46 -3.64
C LEU A 166 -7.45 13.46 -2.24
N LEU A 167 -7.65 14.64 -1.65
CA LEU A 167 -8.22 14.78 -0.31
C LEU A 167 -9.70 14.36 -0.28
N LEU A 168 -10.45 14.73 -1.31
CA LEU A 168 -11.87 14.40 -1.46
C LEU A 168 -12.07 12.89 -1.68
N ARG A 169 -11.23 12.27 -2.50
CA ARG A 169 -11.25 10.80 -2.71
C ARG A 169 -10.87 10.03 -1.45
N ALA A 170 -9.88 10.52 -0.70
CA ALA A 170 -9.46 9.91 0.56
C ALA A 170 -10.55 9.98 1.64
N THR A 171 -11.15 11.15 1.82
CA THR A 171 -12.26 11.34 2.78
C THR A 171 -13.49 10.52 2.38
N PHE A 172 -13.85 10.47 1.10
CA PHE A 172 -14.97 9.67 0.63
C PHE A 172 -14.77 8.16 0.87
N ARG A 173 -13.56 7.63 0.65
CA ARG A 173 -13.22 6.22 0.92
C ARG A 173 -13.22 5.89 2.40
N ALA A 174 -12.70 6.78 3.25
CA ALA A 174 -12.77 6.62 4.70
C ALA A 174 -14.22 6.58 5.21
N LEU A 175 -15.10 7.42 4.64
CA LEU A 175 -16.53 7.46 4.98
C LEU A 175 -17.30 6.22 4.46
N LEU A 176 -17.00 5.73 3.26
CA LEU A 176 -17.56 4.47 2.74
C LEU A 176 -17.14 3.27 3.60
N ALA A 177 -15.87 3.19 3.99
CA ALA A 177 -15.35 2.14 4.86
C ALA A 177 -16.01 2.15 6.26
N ALA A 178 -16.31 3.35 6.79
CA ALA A 178 -17.04 3.50 8.05
C ALA A 178 -18.53 3.10 7.94
N ARG A 179 -19.15 3.27 6.76
CA ARG A 179 -20.57 3.01 6.54
C ARG A 179 -20.91 1.52 6.44
N GLU A 180 -20.03 0.69 5.89
CA GLU A 180 -20.35 -0.73 5.60
C GLU A 180 -20.11 -1.71 6.76
N ARG A 181 -19.64 -1.27 7.93
CA ARG A 181 -19.46 -2.10 9.16
C ARG A 181 -18.72 -3.45 8.99
N GLN A 182 -18.05 -3.71 7.87
CA GLN A 182 -17.38 -4.99 7.58
C GLN A 182 -15.88 -4.88 7.35
N HIS A 183 -15.26 -3.72 7.63
CA HIS A 183 -13.83 -3.52 7.37
C HIS A 183 -12.97 -3.55 8.64
N PRO A 184 -11.76 -4.17 8.62
CA PRO A 184 -10.78 -4.10 9.70
C PRO A 184 -10.35 -2.66 10.07
N LEU A 185 -10.54 -1.69 9.15
CA LEU A 185 -10.35 -0.25 9.38
C LEU A 185 -11.34 0.36 10.37
N ALA A 186 -12.52 -0.26 10.58
CA ALA A 186 -13.48 0.22 11.56
C ALA A 186 -12.92 0.15 12.99
N GLY A 187 -12.09 -0.85 13.31
CA GLY A 187 -11.48 -0.99 14.64
C GLY A 187 -10.36 0.02 14.91
N ALA A 188 -9.57 0.35 13.88
CA ALA A 188 -8.52 1.36 13.97
C ALA A 188 -9.10 2.78 14.04
N LEU A 189 -10.10 3.07 13.20
CA LEU A 189 -10.83 4.34 13.22
C LEU A 189 -11.64 4.49 14.51
N GLN A 190 -12.30 3.43 15.01
CA GLN A 190 -13.00 3.48 16.30
C GLN A 190 -12.08 3.69 17.49
N ARG A 191 -10.81 3.28 17.44
CA ARG A 191 -9.84 3.54 18.51
C ARG A 191 -9.33 4.97 18.53
N ILE A 192 -9.18 5.58 17.35
CA ILE A 192 -8.79 6.99 17.19
C ILE A 192 -10.00 7.92 17.42
N LEU A 193 -11.21 7.46 17.07
CA LEU A 193 -12.48 8.16 17.20
C LEU A 193 -13.31 7.71 18.42
N ALA A 194 -12.75 6.95 19.36
CA ALA A 194 -13.47 6.51 20.56
C ALA A 194 -13.83 7.75 21.40
N PRO A 195 -15.12 8.12 21.52
CA PRO A 195 -15.50 9.30 22.28
C PRO A 195 -15.78 8.94 23.74
N GLU A 196 -15.41 9.84 24.66
CA GLU A 196 -16.10 10.00 25.94
C GLU A 196 -17.62 10.14 25.63
N PRO A 197 -18.49 9.34 26.27
CA PRO A 197 -19.78 8.95 25.70
C PRO A 197 -20.89 10.02 25.65
N ASP A 198 -20.62 11.29 25.96
CA ASP A 198 -21.67 12.31 26.18
C ASP A 198 -21.51 13.63 25.39
N ALA A 199 -20.59 13.72 24.43
CA ALA A 199 -20.38 14.96 23.68
C ALA A 199 -21.38 15.15 22.49
N PRO A 200 -22.06 16.31 22.38
CA PRO A 200 -23.03 16.62 21.32
C PRO A 200 -22.40 16.66 19.92
N ASP A 201 -23.19 16.39 18.87
CA ASP A 201 -22.73 16.20 17.48
C ASP A 201 -21.90 17.36 16.90
N GLU A 202 -22.07 18.58 17.41
CA GLU A 202 -21.29 19.74 17.01
C GLU A 202 -19.83 19.67 17.50
N GLU A 203 -19.59 19.06 18.66
CA GLU A 203 -18.28 18.82 19.24
C GLU A 203 -17.54 17.68 18.53
N ARG A 204 -18.30 16.70 18.01
CA ARG A 204 -17.78 15.63 17.13
C ARG A 204 -17.25 16.17 15.81
N LEU A 205 -17.99 17.09 15.18
CA LEU A 205 -17.56 17.75 13.94
C LEU A 205 -16.32 18.62 14.17
N ARG A 206 -16.25 19.33 15.31
CA ARG A 206 -15.06 20.11 15.68
C ARG A 206 -13.84 19.23 15.92
N THR A 207 -14.02 18.06 16.54
CA THR A 207 -12.92 17.12 16.80
C THR A 207 -12.38 16.52 15.51
N ILE A 208 -13.26 16.15 14.57
CA ILE A 208 -12.88 15.64 13.25
C ILE A 208 -12.19 16.74 12.43
N ALA A 209 -12.70 17.98 12.47
CA ALA A 209 -12.07 19.12 11.81
C ALA A 209 -10.69 19.44 12.42
N ALA A 210 -10.56 19.41 13.75
CA ALA A 210 -9.30 19.65 14.44
C ALA A 210 -8.25 18.55 14.14
N LEU A 211 -8.67 17.29 14.05
CA LEU A 211 -7.79 16.19 13.62
C LEU A 211 -7.32 16.37 12.18
N ALA A 212 -8.22 16.78 11.27
CA ALA A 212 -7.85 17.05 9.89
C ALA A 212 -6.89 18.25 9.76
N ILE A 213 -7.10 19.31 10.55
CA ILE A 213 -6.24 20.49 10.60
C ILE A 213 -4.87 20.14 11.20
N SER A 214 -4.84 19.42 12.32
CA SER A 214 -3.59 19.03 12.99
C SER A 214 -2.76 18.05 12.16
N LEU A 215 -3.41 17.17 11.38
CA LEU A 215 -2.73 16.37 10.35
C LEU A 215 -2.17 17.25 9.22
N GLY A 216 -2.90 18.27 8.80
CA GLY A 216 -2.47 19.24 7.80
C GLY A 216 -1.25 20.06 8.24
N GLU A 217 -1.23 20.51 9.50
CA GLU A 217 -0.10 21.23 10.10
C GLU A 217 1.13 20.34 10.30
N ALA A 218 0.95 19.11 10.81
CA ALA A 218 2.04 18.16 11.02
C ALA A 218 2.71 17.71 9.71
N MET A 219 1.96 17.73 8.61
CA MET A 219 2.46 17.45 7.27
C MET A 219 2.88 18.72 6.49
N GLY A 220 2.86 19.90 7.11
CA GLY A 220 3.36 21.16 6.54
C GLY A 220 2.45 21.79 5.48
N PHE A 221 1.20 21.36 5.36
CA PHE A 221 0.21 21.91 4.42
C PHE A 221 -0.46 23.20 4.92
N LEU A 222 -0.35 23.48 6.22
CA LEU A 222 -0.91 24.66 6.88
C LEU A 222 0.23 25.37 7.64
N ARG A 223 0.95 26.24 6.94
CA ARG A 223 1.73 27.32 7.56
C ARG A 223 1.37 28.60 6.82
N ASP A 224 1.06 29.63 7.59
CA ASP A 224 0.70 30.98 7.13
C ASP A 224 1.78 31.60 6.22
#